data_AF-A0A7C3YYK0-F1
#
_entry.id   AF-A0A7C3YYK0-F1
#
_cell.length_a   1.000
_cell.length_b   1.000
_cell.length_c   1.000
_cell.angle_alpha   90.00
_cell.angle_beta   90.00
_cell.angle_gamma   90.00
#
_symmetry.space_group_name_H-M   'P 1'
#
loop_
_entity.id
_entity.type
_entity.pdbx_description
1 polymer ?
#
loop_
_entity_poly.entity_id
_entity_poly.type
_entity_poly.pdbx_seq_one_letter_code
_entity_poly.pdbx_strand_id
1 'polypeptide(L)'
;MRQLQSGPVVSSAGEPRRIPVGVSLRHVHLCREHIHLLFGPGHELTRLRPLPQPGEFVAAETVTLVGPRLRAMEHVRVLGDVRSTTQVEISRTDGYLLGVHPPVRRSGDLSGTPGLTLIGPAGSLTLERGVIIANRHIHMNPDDARHFGVTDGQEVDVRVQ
;
A
#
# COMPACT_ATOMS: atom_id res chain seq x y z
N MET A 1 10.22 18.66 22.23
CA MET A 1 11.16 19.13 21.19
C MET A 1 10.42 19.13 19.85
N ARG A 2 10.21 20.34 19.31
CA ARG A 2 9.64 20.77 18.01
C ARG A 2 8.68 19.83 17.26
N GLN A 3 7.40 20.18 17.32
CA GLN A 3 6.40 19.83 16.30
C GLN A 3 6.71 20.59 15.00
N LEU A 4 6.85 19.87 13.89
CA LEU A 4 6.84 20.45 12.55
C LEU A 4 5.38 20.54 12.10
N GLN A 5 4.78 21.72 12.25
CA GLN A 5 3.51 22.05 11.59
C GLN A 5 3.81 22.39 10.13
N SER A 6 3.42 21.51 9.21
CA SER A 6 3.43 21.81 7.78
C SER A 6 2.17 22.64 7.45
N GLY A 7 2.32 23.96 7.42
CA GLY A 7 1.31 24.86 6.85
C GLY A 7 1.18 24.67 5.33
N PRO A 8 0.13 25.25 4.71
CA PRO A 8 -0.08 25.11 3.28
C PRO A 8 1.05 25.81 2.51
N VAL A 9 1.70 25.06 1.61
CA VAL A 9 2.72 25.60 0.71
C VAL A 9 2.00 26.42 -0.36
N VAL A 10 2.04 27.74 -0.25
CA VAL A 10 1.55 28.65 -1.29
C VAL A 10 2.64 28.74 -2.36
N SER A 11 2.41 28.09 -3.51
CA SER A 11 3.28 28.21 -4.69
C SER A 11 3.16 29.62 -5.29
N SER A 12 4.29 30.32 -5.42
CA SER A 12 4.37 31.61 -6.12
C SER A 12 4.18 31.41 -7.62
N ALA A 13 3.49 32.35 -8.28
CA ALA A 13 3.32 32.37 -9.72
C ALA A 13 4.68 32.33 -10.44
N GLY A 14 4.99 31.22 -11.10
CA GLY A 14 6.18 31.06 -11.95
C GLY A 14 7.00 29.79 -11.72
N GLU A 15 6.86 29.09 -10.60
CA GLU A 15 7.52 27.79 -10.42
C GLU A 15 6.66 26.65 -10.98
N PRO A 16 7.24 25.73 -11.78
CA PRO A 16 6.50 24.57 -12.26
C PRO A 16 6.04 23.72 -11.07
N ARG A 17 4.73 23.46 -10.98
CA ARG A 17 4.16 22.59 -9.94
C ARG A 17 4.85 21.23 -10.00
N ARG A 18 5.49 20.85 -8.90
CA ARG A 18 6.14 19.54 -8.77
C ARG A 18 5.18 18.53 -8.18
N ILE A 19 5.35 17.28 -8.57
CA ILE A 19 4.58 16.16 -8.03
C ILE A 19 5.37 15.60 -6.83
N PRO A 20 4.81 15.61 -5.61
CA PRO A 20 5.51 15.04 -4.46
C PRO A 20 5.66 13.52 -4.64
N VAL A 21 6.84 12.99 -4.29
CA VAL A 21 7.13 11.56 -4.39
C VAL A 21 6.77 10.87 -3.08
N GLY A 22 5.85 9.91 -3.15
CA GLY A 22 5.60 8.95 -2.08
C GLY A 22 6.40 7.67 -2.29
N VAL A 23 7.06 7.18 -1.24
CA VAL A 23 7.74 5.87 -1.26
C VAL A 23 6.91 4.89 -0.46
N SER A 24 6.34 3.90 -1.16
CA SER A 24 5.59 2.81 -0.52
C SER A 24 6.57 1.72 -0.08
N LEU A 25 6.64 1.49 1.23
CA LEU A 25 7.22 0.27 1.77
C LEU A 25 6.24 -0.89 1.62
N ARG A 26 6.74 -2.11 1.79
CA ARG A 26 5.89 -3.31 1.81
C ARG A 26 4.80 -3.19 2.86
N HIS A 27 3.58 -3.58 2.48
CA HIS A 27 2.41 -3.45 3.35
C HIS A 27 1.29 -4.40 2.90
N VAL A 28 0.25 -4.49 3.72
CA VAL A 28 -0.93 -5.32 3.47
C VAL A 28 -2.19 -4.48 3.66
N HIS A 29 -3.15 -4.65 2.75
CA HIS A 29 -4.54 -4.25 2.94
C HIS A 29 -5.34 -5.49 3.27
N LEU A 30 -6.23 -5.43 4.25
CA LEU A 30 -6.98 -6.60 4.73
C LEU A 30 -8.49 -6.44 4.51
N CYS A 31 -9.17 -7.56 4.28
CA CYS A 31 -10.61 -7.64 4.40
C CYS A 31 -11.04 -8.00 5.83
N ARG A 32 -12.32 -7.76 6.16
CA ARG A 32 -12.86 -7.96 7.51
C ARG A 32 -12.65 -9.37 8.03
N GLU A 33 -12.89 -10.38 7.20
CA GLU A 33 -12.70 -11.79 7.56
C GLU A 33 -11.26 -12.08 7.96
N HIS A 34 -10.29 -11.60 7.18
CA HIS A 34 -8.88 -11.81 7.45
C HIS A 34 -8.39 -11.00 8.66
N ILE A 35 -8.98 -9.83 8.94
CA ILE A 35 -8.73 -9.11 10.20
C ILE A 35 -9.12 -9.99 11.38
N HIS A 36 -10.30 -10.63 11.33
CA HIS A 36 -10.75 -11.49 12.42
C HIS A 36 -9.85 -12.73 12.61
N LEU A 37 -9.39 -13.33 11.52
CA LEU A 37 -8.48 -14.50 11.57
C LEU A 37 -7.10 -14.14 12.13
N LEU A 38 -6.58 -12.96 11.79
CA LEU A 38 -5.22 -12.55 12.15
C LEU A 38 -5.16 -11.88 13.52
N PHE A 39 -6.20 -11.13 13.91
CA PHE A 39 -6.19 -10.28 15.12
C PHE A 39 -7.29 -10.62 16.13
N GLY A 40 -8.24 -11.49 15.78
CA GLY A 40 -9.30 -11.96 16.67
C GLY A 40 -10.69 -11.47 16.25
N PRO A 41 -11.77 -12.22 16.58
CA PRO A 41 -13.14 -11.85 16.22
C PRO A 41 -13.52 -10.46 16.72
N GLY A 42 -14.10 -9.64 15.84
CA GLY A 42 -14.56 -8.29 16.18
C GLY A 42 -13.45 -7.23 16.25
N HIS A 43 -12.20 -7.57 15.94
CA HIS A 43 -11.10 -6.61 15.93
C HIS A 43 -11.32 -5.49 14.90
N GLU A 44 -11.04 -4.25 15.31
CA GLU A 44 -11.00 -3.07 14.45
C GLU A 44 -9.57 -2.55 14.34
N LEU A 45 -9.16 -2.17 13.14
CA LEU A 45 -7.81 -1.64 12.91
C LEU A 45 -7.60 -0.34 13.69
N THR A 46 -6.50 -0.27 14.42
CA THR A 46 -6.18 0.91 15.24
C THR A 46 -5.48 1.96 14.38
N ARG A 47 -6.13 3.09 14.13
CA ARG A 47 -5.56 4.18 13.31
C ARG A 47 -4.36 4.84 14.02
N LEU A 48 -3.17 4.77 13.42
CA LEU A 48 -1.99 5.51 13.88
C LEU A 48 -1.88 6.91 13.27
N ARG A 49 -1.92 6.99 11.93
CA ARG A 49 -1.81 8.27 11.20
C ARG A 49 -2.50 8.20 9.83
N PRO A 50 -3.02 9.33 9.32
CA PRO A 50 -3.56 9.38 7.96
C PRO A 50 -2.47 9.15 6.90
N LEU A 51 -2.90 8.66 5.74
CA LEU A 51 -2.16 8.75 4.48
C LEU A 51 -2.61 10.01 3.70
N PRO A 52 -1.83 10.45 2.70
CA PRO A 52 -2.23 11.56 1.83
C PRO A 52 -3.54 11.29 1.07
N GLN A 53 -3.82 10.03 0.75
CA GLN A 53 -5.05 9.58 0.13
C GLN A 53 -6.22 9.71 1.12
N PRO A 54 -7.31 10.42 0.76
CA PRO A 54 -8.46 10.59 1.63
C PRO A 54 -9.05 9.25 2.10
N GLY A 55 -9.26 9.12 3.41
CA GLY A 55 -9.85 7.93 4.04
C GLY A 55 -8.84 6.81 4.36
N GLU A 56 -7.66 6.80 3.75
CA GLU A 56 -6.66 5.78 4.04
C GLU A 56 -5.76 6.14 5.25
N PHE A 57 -5.25 5.12 5.94
CA PHE A 57 -4.44 5.30 7.14
C PHE A 57 -3.44 4.18 7.35
N VAL A 58 -2.40 4.49 8.12
CA VAL A 58 -1.47 3.50 8.66
C VAL A 58 -2.07 2.94 9.96
N ALA A 59 -2.25 1.62 10.03
CA ALA A 59 -2.77 0.96 11.21
C ALA A 59 -1.64 0.59 12.20
N ALA A 60 -1.96 0.39 13.49
CA ALA A 60 -0.99 -0.01 14.51
C ALA A 60 -0.52 -1.44 14.32
N GLU A 61 -1.37 -2.24 13.71
CA GLU A 61 -1.20 -3.64 13.40
C GLU A 61 -0.09 -3.86 12.37
N THR A 62 0.62 -4.97 12.58
CA THR A 62 1.55 -5.54 11.62
C THR A 62 1.32 -7.03 11.51
N VAL A 63 1.66 -7.61 10.36
CA VAL A 63 1.66 -9.05 10.13
C VAL A 63 3.05 -9.54 9.77
N THR A 64 3.26 -10.85 9.88
CA THR A 64 4.42 -11.53 9.29
C THR A 64 4.00 -12.20 7.99
N LEU A 65 4.78 -11.99 6.92
CA LEU A 65 4.60 -12.69 5.65
C LEU A 65 5.53 -13.89 5.60
N VAL A 66 5.02 -15.06 5.24
CA VAL A 66 5.82 -16.28 5.05
C VAL A 66 5.56 -16.83 3.66
N GLY A 67 6.63 -16.96 2.89
CA GLY A 67 6.57 -17.49 1.53
C GLY A 67 7.06 -18.95 1.43
N PRO A 68 6.94 -19.59 0.25
CA PRO A 68 7.26 -21.01 0.04
C PRO A 68 8.70 -21.40 0.39
N ARG A 69 9.64 -20.45 0.42
CA ARG A 69 11.05 -20.67 0.82
C ARG A 69 11.26 -20.76 2.33
N LEU A 70 10.18 -20.81 3.12
CA LEU A 70 10.22 -20.78 4.59
C LEU A 70 11.01 -19.59 5.13
N ARG A 71 10.97 -18.47 4.40
CA ARG A 71 11.51 -17.18 4.83
C ARG A 71 10.34 -16.32 5.30
N ALA A 72 10.57 -15.62 6.39
CA ALA A 72 9.60 -14.73 6.99
C ALA A 72 10.03 -13.27 6.82
N MET A 73 9.04 -12.39 6.69
CA MET A 73 9.20 -10.95 6.75
C MET A 73 8.29 -10.43 7.85
N GLU A 74 8.88 -10.04 8.97
CA GLU A 74 8.16 -9.56 10.14
C GLU A 74 7.84 -8.07 10.03
N HIS A 75 6.93 -7.62 10.89
CA HIS A 75 6.55 -6.21 11.02
C HIS A 75 6.07 -5.55 9.71
N VAL A 76 5.42 -6.31 8.83
CA VAL A 76 4.81 -5.77 7.61
C VAL A 76 3.55 -4.99 7.99
N ARG A 77 3.52 -3.71 7.61
CA ARG A 77 2.50 -2.77 8.04
C ARG A 77 1.13 -3.08 7.43
N VAL A 78 0.07 -3.00 8.24
CA VAL A 78 -1.31 -2.97 7.73
C VAL A 78 -1.70 -1.53 7.38
N LEU A 79 -2.27 -1.33 6.20
CA LEU A 79 -2.92 -0.09 5.81
C LEU A 79 -4.44 -0.29 5.83
N GLY A 80 -5.14 0.74 6.31
CA GLY A 80 -6.58 0.86 6.26
C GLY A 80 -7.02 1.92 5.25
N ASP A 81 -8.31 2.04 4.95
CA ASP A 81 -9.41 1.31 5.59
C ASP A 81 -9.52 -0.18 5.15
N VAL A 82 -10.40 -0.92 5.81
CA VAL A 82 -10.73 -2.31 5.48
C VAL A 82 -11.22 -2.39 4.03
N ARG A 83 -10.62 -3.30 3.25
CA ARG A 83 -10.97 -3.51 1.83
C ARG A 83 -11.90 -4.70 1.65
N SER A 84 -12.49 -4.83 0.47
CA SER A 84 -13.29 -6.02 0.10
C SER A 84 -12.44 -7.28 -0.07
N THR A 85 -11.19 -7.13 -0.50
CA THR A 85 -10.23 -8.23 -0.71
C THR A 85 -8.89 -7.91 -0.08
N THR A 86 -8.23 -8.92 0.47
CA THR A 86 -6.86 -8.79 0.99
C THR A 86 -5.84 -8.68 -0.15
N GLN A 87 -4.90 -7.74 -0.02
CA GLN A 87 -3.85 -7.48 -0.99
C GLN A 87 -2.52 -7.25 -0.28
N VAL A 88 -1.46 -7.87 -0.79
CA VAL A 88 -0.10 -7.76 -0.27
C VAL A 88 0.77 -7.08 -1.32
N GLU A 89 1.38 -5.96 -0.96
CA GLU A 89 2.25 -5.19 -1.84
C GLU A 89 3.69 -5.32 -1.38
N ILE A 90 4.55 -5.89 -2.23
CA ILE A 90 5.96 -6.13 -1.93
C ILE A 90 6.87 -5.71 -3.08
N SER A 91 8.15 -5.53 -2.80
CA SER A 91 9.14 -5.29 -3.86
C SER A 91 9.50 -6.59 -4.60
N ARG A 92 10.13 -6.47 -5.77
CA ARG A 92 10.68 -7.63 -6.49
C ARG A 92 11.69 -8.41 -5.64
N THR A 93 12.51 -7.71 -4.86
CA THR A 93 13.51 -8.31 -3.96
C THR A 93 12.85 -9.09 -2.83
N ASP A 94 11.78 -8.55 -2.24
CA ASP A 94 11.00 -9.24 -1.22
C ASP A 94 10.38 -10.53 -1.80
N GLY A 95 9.90 -10.48 -3.05
CA GLY A 95 9.40 -11.67 -3.77
C GLY A 95 10.46 -12.78 -3.88
N TYR A 96 11.69 -12.44 -4.27
CA TYR A 96 12.81 -13.40 -4.29
C TYR A 96 13.10 -14.00 -2.91
N LEU A 97 13.07 -13.19 -1.85
CA LEU A 97 13.31 -13.66 -0.48
C LEU A 97 12.22 -14.66 -0.04
N LEU A 98 10.96 -14.29 -0.24
CA LEU A 98 9.80 -15.10 0.11
C LEU A 98 9.65 -16.34 -0.79
N GLY A 99 10.17 -16.29 -2.01
CA GLY A 99 10.01 -17.36 -3.00
C GLY A 99 8.72 -17.26 -3.79
N VAL A 100 8.23 -16.05 -4.02
CA VAL A 100 7.06 -15.76 -4.85
C VAL A 100 7.45 -14.85 -6.00
N HIS A 101 6.77 -14.98 -7.15
CA HIS A 101 7.02 -14.18 -8.34
C HIS A 101 5.81 -13.31 -8.69
N PRO A 102 5.49 -12.29 -7.87
CA PRO A 102 4.34 -11.43 -8.10
C PRO A 102 4.50 -10.58 -9.38
N PRO A 103 3.43 -10.43 -10.18
CA PRO A 103 3.42 -9.51 -11.32
C PRO A 103 3.37 -8.05 -10.86
N VAL A 104 3.78 -7.13 -11.75
CA VAL A 104 3.53 -5.69 -11.57
C VAL A 104 2.07 -5.40 -11.90
N ARG A 105 1.31 -4.85 -10.95
CA ARG A 105 -0.14 -4.63 -11.09
C ARG A 105 -0.59 -3.32 -10.47
N ARG A 106 -1.71 -2.78 -10.97
CA ARG A 106 -2.45 -1.72 -10.28
C ARG A 106 -3.12 -2.32 -9.03
N SER A 107 -3.27 -1.52 -7.98
CA SER A 107 -4.00 -1.96 -6.79
C SER A 107 -5.42 -2.43 -7.18
N GLY A 108 -5.84 -3.57 -6.65
CA GLY A 108 -7.12 -4.22 -6.95
C GLY A 108 -7.06 -5.26 -8.07
N ASP A 109 -6.06 -5.22 -8.95
CA ASP A 109 -5.89 -6.25 -9.99
C ASP A 109 -5.09 -7.45 -9.46
N LEU A 110 -5.83 -8.42 -8.91
CA LEU A 110 -5.28 -9.61 -8.26
C LEU A 110 -5.35 -10.88 -9.11
N SER A 111 -5.78 -10.79 -10.38
CA SER A 111 -5.96 -11.98 -11.22
C SER A 111 -4.62 -12.65 -11.55
N GLY A 112 -4.51 -13.97 -11.38
CA GLY A 112 -3.27 -14.71 -11.66
C GLY A 112 -2.07 -14.28 -10.80
N THR A 113 -2.32 -13.69 -9.63
CA THR A 113 -1.27 -13.32 -8.67
C THR A 113 -0.97 -14.50 -7.74
N PRO A 114 0.28 -14.66 -7.28
CA PRO A 114 0.59 -15.66 -6.28
C PRO A 114 -0.01 -15.29 -4.92
N GLY A 115 -0.08 -16.29 -4.06
CA GLY A 115 -0.41 -16.15 -2.65
C GLY A 115 0.83 -16.28 -1.73
N LEU A 116 0.60 -16.14 -0.43
CA LEU A 116 1.56 -16.41 0.64
C LEU A 116 0.81 -16.56 1.98
N THR A 117 1.52 -16.96 3.03
CA THR A 117 0.94 -17.04 4.38
C THR A 117 1.11 -15.72 5.13
N LEU A 118 0.04 -15.27 5.79
CA LEU A 118 0.04 -14.15 6.73
C LEU A 118 -0.11 -14.70 8.14
N ILE A 119 0.66 -14.15 9.07
CA ILE A 119 0.60 -14.52 10.49
C ILE A 119 0.36 -13.23 11.29
N GLY A 120 -0.70 -13.24 12.09
CA GLY A 120 -1.03 -12.21 13.07
C GLY A 120 -0.99 -12.78 14.49
N PRO A 121 -1.25 -11.96 15.51
CA PRO A 121 -1.19 -12.38 16.91
C PRO A 121 -2.24 -13.44 17.31
N ALA A 122 -3.38 -13.50 16.62
CA ALA A 122 -4.48 -14.42 16.94
C ALA A 122 -4.52 -15.67 16.04
N GLY A 123 -3.78 -15.68 14.93
CA GLY A 123 -3.82 -16.78 13.97
C GLY A 123 -3.05 -16.51 12.69
N SER A 124 -3.22 -17.41 11.73
CA SER A 124 -2.58 -17.35 10.42
C SER A 124 -3.54 -17.76 9.32
N LEU A 125 -3.33 -17.25 8.12
CA LEU A 125 -4.06 -17.69 6.92
C LEU A 125 -3.13 -17.75 5.72
N THR A 126 -3.39 -18.71 4.82
CA THR A 126 -2.71 -18.80 3.54
C THR A 126 -3.59 -18.20 2.46
N LEU A 127 -3.11 -17.13 1.84
CA LEU A 127 -3.73 -16.61 0.62
C LEU A 127 -3.37 -17.53 -0.54
N GLU A 128 -4.35 -17.83 -1.39
CA GLU A 128 -4.11 -18.49 -2.67
C GLU A 128 -3.65 -17.49 -3.75
N ARG A 129 -4.09 -16.23 -3.62
CA ARG A 129 -3.78 -15.10 -4.51
C ARG A 129 -3.75 -13.79 -3.73
N GLY A 130 -3.18 -12.74 -4.30
CA GLY A 130 -3.27 -11.37 -3.77
C GLY A 130 -1.94 -10.65 -3.58
N VAL A 131 -0.81 -11.26 -3.96
CA VAL A 131 0.52 -10.66 -3.82
C VAL A 131 0.92 -9.99 -5.13
N ILE A 132 1.24 -8.69 -5.07
CA ILE A 132 1.64 -7.89 -6.24
C ILE A 132 2.91 -7.08 -5.99
N ILE A 133 3.57 -6.70 -7.08
CA ILE A 133 4.47 -5.54 -7.10
C ILE A 133 3.61 -4.35 -7.51
N ALA A 134 3.52 -3.33 -6.65
CA ALA A 134 2.71 -2.16 -6.95
C ALA A 134 3.24 -1.42 -8.19
N ASN A 135 2.36 -1.19 -9.17
CA ASN A 135 2.69 -0.35 -10.31
C ASN A 135 2.80 1.11 -9.83
N ARG A 136 3.83 1.82 -10.29
CA ARG A 136 3.98 3.26 -10.05
C ARG A 136 2.78 4.00 -10.65
N HIS A 137 2.19 4.90 -9.89
CA HIS A 137 1.05 5.70 -10.33
C HIS A 137 1.06 7.05 -9.62
N ILE A 138 0.32 7.99 -10.19
CA ILE A 138 0.17 9.33 -9.64
C ILE A 138 -1.29 9.49 -9.27
N HIS A 139 -1.57 9.79 -8.00
CA HIS A 139 -2.88 10.26 -7.61
C HIS A 139 -2.94 11.77 -7.89
N MET A 140 -3.91 12.19 -8.70
CA MET A 140 -4.21 13.60 -8.92
C MET A 140 -5.67 13.86 -8.61
N ASN A 141 -5.95 14.96 -7.91
CA ASN A 141 -7.30 15.50 -7.87
C ASN A 141 -7.64 16.15 -9.23
N PRO A 142 -8.93 16.45 -9.51
CA PRO A 142 -9.32 17.03 -10.79
C PRO A 142 -8.67 18.37 -11.11
N ASP A 143 -8.33 19.18 -10.11
CA ASP A 143 -7.73 20.51 -10.30
C ASP A 143 -6.27 20.40 -10.74
N ASP A 144 -5.51 19.49 -10.11
CA ASP A 144 -4.14 19.15 -10.50
C ASP A 144 -4.12 18.49 -11.88
N ALA A 145 -5.03 17.55 -12.16
CA ALA A 145 -5.13 16.92 -13.48
C ALA A 145 -5.36 17.96 -14.60
N ARG A 146 -6.26 18.93 -14.38
CA ARG A 146 -6.46 20.06 -15.31
C ARG A 146 -5.21 20.93 -15.44
N HIS A 147 -4.52 21.21 -14.36
CA HIS A 147 -3.28 21.99 -14.38
C HIS A 147 -2.18 21.31 -15.20
N PHE A 148 -2.00 20.00 -15.03
CA PHE A 148 -1.01 19.20 -15.76
C PHE A 148 -1.47 18.78 -17.17
N GLY A 149 -2.73 19.06 -17.53
CA GLY A 149 -3.28 18.72 -18.85
C GLY A 149 -3.41 17.22 -19.08
N VAL A 150 -3.70 16.45 -18.03
CA VAL A 150 -3.83 14.98 -18.08
C VAL A 150 -5.24 14.52 -17.72
N THR A 151 -5.61 13.33 -18.20
CA THR A 151 -6.88 12.68 -17.87
C THR A 151 -6.67 11.38 -17.10
N ASP A 152 -7.73 10.87 -16.45
CA ASP A 152 -7.66 9.61 -15.73
C ASP A 152 -7.25 8.46 -16.67
N GLY A 153 -6.34 7.61 -16.17
CA GLY A 153 -5.77 6.50 -16.93
C GLY A 153 -4.71 6.85 -17.98
N GLN A 154 -4.41 8.14 -18.21
CA GLN A 154 -3.37 8.56 -19.14
C GLN A 154 -1.97 8.16 -18.66
N GLU A 155 -1.17 7.59 -19.57
CA GLU A 155 0.26 7.33 -19.32
C GLU A 155 1.10 8.58 -19.56
N VAL A 156 2.08 8.80 -18.69
CA VAL A 156 2.93 10.00 -18.70
C VAL A 156 4.38 9.63 -18.41
N ASP A 157 5.29 10.44 -18.95
CA ASP A 157 6.71 10.39 -18.58
C ASP A 157 6.96 11.26 -17.35
N VAL A 158 7.67 10.68 -16.37
CA VAL A 158 8.05 11.37 -15.13
C VAL A 158 9.56 11.57 -15.12
N ARG A 159 9.99 12.83 -15.05
CA ARG A 159 11.40 13.19 -14.86
C ARG A 159 11.67 13.47 -13.38
N VAL A 160 12.69 12.82 -12.84
CA VAL A 160 13.25 13.10 -11.50
C VAL A 160 14.32 14.18 -11.64
N GLN A 161 14.34 15.13 -10.71
CA GLN A 161 15.35 16.21 -10.61
C GLN A 161 16.03 16.17 -9.26
#